data_AF-A0A2M7XS91-F1
#
_entry.id   AF-A0A2M7XS91-F1
#
_cell.length_a   1.000
_cell.length_b   1.000
_cell.length_c   1.000
_cell.angle_alpha   90.00
_cell.angle_beta   90.00
_cell.angle_gamma   90.00
#
_symmetry.space_group_name_H-M   'P 1'
#
loop_
_entity.id
_entity.type
_entity.pdbx_description
1 polymer ?
#
loop_
_entity_poly.entity_id
_entity_poly.type
_entity_poly.pdbx_seq_one_letter_code
_entity_poly.pdbx_strand_id
1 'polypeptide(L)'
;GVGKTEIARRLASLAQAPFIKVEASKFTEVGYVGRDVESIIRDLVEVSFNIVKGEQQATVHTKAVDNANERIMDLLLPPIKRPLNSNQDDPDFERYQKTRSKLYEKLMAGDFEDRELELKVQQDATPMMQVFGPLGLDEMGINLQDILGNAMPKKNRIKKASVAEARKLLTEEEAAKLIDMDKVQAEAVRRAEEAGIVFIDEIDKIAGENSGSGPDVSREGVQRDILPIVEGSTVKTKYGTVQTDHILFIAAG
;
A
#
# COMPACT_ATOMS: atom_id res chain seq x y z
N GLY A 1 -29.79 -6.37 -13.55
CA GLY A 1 -28.62 -6.45 -14.45
C GLY A 1 -28.67 -5.49 -15.63
N VAL A 2 -29.27 -4.29 -15.51
CA VAL A 2 -29.34 -3.30 -16.60
C VAL A 2 -28.07 -2.43 -16.74
N GLY A 3 -27.00 -2.74 -15.99
CA GLY A 3 -25.72 -2.01 -16.05
C GLY A 3 -25.52 -0.88 -15.03
N LYS A 4 -26.36 -0.75 -13.98
CA LYS A 4 -26.27 0.32 -12.96
C LYS A 4 -24.85 0.49 -12.37
N THR A 5 -24.27 -0.60 -11.87
CA THR A 5 -22.91 -0.61 -11.33
C THR A 5 -21.84 -0.34 -12.39
N GLU A 6 -22.07 -0.77 -13.64
CA GLU A 6 -21.09 -0.60 -14.72
C GLU A 6 -20.98 0.87 -15.15
N ILE A 7 -22.10 1.60 -15.17
CA ILE A 7 -22.11 3.05 -15.43
C ILE A 7 -21.25 3.78 -14.39
N ALA A 8 -21.46 3.51 -13.10
CA ALA A 8 -20.71 4.15 -12.02
C ALA A 8 -19.22 3.78 -12.05
N ARG A 9 -18.89 2.50 -12.30
CA ARG A 9 -17.51 2.03 -12.43
C ARG A 9 -16.78 2.71 -13.61
N ARG A 10 -17.45 2.83 -14.76
CA ARG A 10 -16.87 3.48 -15.95
C ARG A 10 -16.70 4.97 -15.76
N LEU A 11 -17.66 5.65 -15.11
CA LEU A 11 -17.55 7.05 -14.72
C LEU A 11 -16.29 7.27 -13.87
N ALA A 12 -16.11 6.47 -12.82
CA ALA A 12 -14.93 6.57 -11.96
C ALA A 12 -13.63 6.33 -12.73
N SER A 13 -13.59 5.31 -13.59
CA SER A 13 -12.41 5.02 -14.41
C SER A 13 -12.07 6.16 -15.39
N LEU A 14 -13.07 6.83 -15.96
CA LEU A 14 -12.88 7.95 -16.88
C LEU A 14 -12.39 9.21 -16.14
N ALA A 15 -12.90 9.45 -14.93
CA ALA A 15 -12.49 10.55 -14.07
C ALA A 15 -11.19 10.27 -13.30
N GLN A 16 -10.63 9.06 -13.40
CA GLN A 16 -9.52 8.57 -12.57
C GLN A 16 -9.79 8.75 -11.06
N ALA A 17 -11.05 8.58 -10.67
CA ALA A 17 -11.56 8.78 -9.34
C ALA A 17 -11.47 7.51 -8.49
N PRO A 18 -11.15 7.61 -7.18
CA PRO A 18 -11.31 6.50 -6.25
C PRO A 18 -12.76 6.02 -6.21
N PHE A 19 -12.99 4.72 -6.31
CA PHE A 19 -14.33 4.14 -6.38
C PHE A 19 -14.48 2.93 -5.47
N ILE A 20 -15.57 2.91 -4.71
CA ILE A 20 -15.97 1.76 -3.90
C ILE A 20 -17.44 1.41 -4.15
N LYS A 21 -17.74 0.10 -4.26
CA LYS A 21 -19.11 -0.43 -4.23
C LYS A 21 -19.36 -1.07 -2.88
N VAL A 22 -20.47 -0.71 -2.26
CA VAL A 22 -20.99 -1.34 -1.04
C VAL A 22 -22.44 -1.75 -1.22
N GLU A 23 -22.90 -2.72 -0.45
CA GLU A 23 -24.29 -3.20 -0.44
C GLU A 23 -24.93 -2.73 0.86
N ALA A 24 -26.06 -2.03 0.77
CA ALA A 24 -26.73 -1.45 1.94
C ALA A 24 -27.19 -2.52 2.95
N SER A 25 -27.52 -3.72 2.45
CA SER A 25 -27.92 -4.88 3.25
C SER A 25 -26.83 -5.38 4.21
N LYS A 26 -25.55 -5.14 3.91
CA LYS A 26 -24.41 -5.54 4.77
C LYS A 26 -24.43 -4.90 6.16
N PHE A 27 -25.09 -3.76 6.31
CA PHE A 27 -25.18 -3.04 7.57
C PHE A 27 -26.41 -3.46 8.41
N THR A 28 -27.27 -4.35 7.89
CA THR A 28 -28.51 -4.81 8.57
C THR A 28 -28.40 -6.17 9.27
N GLU A 29 -27.31 -6.91 9.08
CA GLU A 29 -27.21 -8.29 9.59
C GLU A 29 -26.81 -8.32 11.07
N VAL A 30 -27.65 -8.98 11.89
CA VAL A 30 -27.59 -9.13 13.38
C VAL A 30 -26.26 -9.73 13.90
N GLY A 31 -25.33 -10.14 13.04
CA GLY A 31 -24.02 -10.68 13.39
C GLY A 31 -22.82 -9.76 13.11
N TYR A 32 -23.03 -8.59 12.49
CA TYR A 32 -21.94 -7.66 12.15
C TYR A 32 -21.87 -6.47 13.13
N VAL A 33 -21.84 -6.77 14.44
CA VAL A 33 -21.46 -5.83 15.50
C VAL A 33 -19.99 -5.42 15.24
N GLY A 34 -19.76 -4.40 14.41
CA GLY A 34 -18.41 -3.88 14.17
C GLY A 34 -18.09 -3.27 12.79
N ARG A 35 -18.95 -3.39 11.76
CA ARG A 35 -18.78 -2.57 10.54
C ARG A 35 -19.56 -1.28 10.67
N ASP A 36 -18.89 -0.35 11.31
CA ASP A 36 -19.17 1.08 11.27
C ASP A 36 -19.34 1.56 9.81
N VAL A 37 -20.38 2.32 9.52
CA VAL A 37 -20.67 2.89 8.18
C VAL A 37 -19.52 3.78 7.69
N GLU A 38 -18.74 4.36 8.60
CA GLU A 38 -17.50 5.07 8.26
C GLU A 38 -16.44 4.16 7.59
N SER A 39 -16.54 2.83 7.72
CA SER A 39 -15.66 1.89 7.01
C SER A 39 -15.74 2.06 5.49
N ILE A 40 -16.87 2.51 4.95
CA ILE A 40 -17.03 2.84 3.52
C ILE A 40 -15.99 3.90 3.11
N ILE A 41 -15.83 4.92 3.95
CA ILE A 41 -14.91 6.04 3.69
C ILE A 41 -13.46 5.59 3.90
N ARG A 42 -13.19 4.76 4.91
CA ARG A 42 -11.86 4.17 5.14
C ARG A 42 -11.41 3.32 3.95
N ASP A 43 -12.30 2.50 3.41
CA ASP A 43 -12.05 1.67 2.24
C ASP A 43 -11.86 2.51 0.96
N LEU A 44 -12.64 3.58 0.79
CA LEU A 44 -12.46 4.53 -0.32
C LEU A 44 -11.07 5.18 -0.30
N VAL A 45 -10.61 5.58 0.89
CA VAL A 45 -9.30 6.22 1.06
C VAL A 45 -8.17 5.21 0.85
N GLU A 46 -8.36 3.93 1.20
CA GLU A 46 -7.43 2.85 0.84
C GLU A 46 -7.29 2.72 -0.68
N VAL A 47 -8.41 2.75 -1.41
CA VAL A 47 -8.39 2.71 -2.89
C VAL A 47 -7.65 3.93 -3.44
N SER A 48 -7.93 5.12 -2.91
CA SER A 48 -7.23 6.37 -3.29
C SER A 48 -5.72 6.27 -3.05
N PHE A 49 -5.32 5.79 -1.88
CA PHE A 49 -3.92 5.61 -1.51
C PHE A 49 -3.18 4.69 -2.48
N ASN A 50 -3.79 3.57 -2.87
CA ASN A 50 -3.17 2.64 -3.81
C ASN A 50 -3.01 3.25 -5.21
N ILE A 51 -3.97 4.07 -5.66
CA ILE A 51 -3.86 4.80 -6.93
C ILE A 51 -2.69 5.78 -6.87
N VAL A 52 -2.65 6.66 -5.86
CA VAL A 52 -1.60 7.68 -5.71
C VAL A 52 -0.22 7.03 -5.53
N LYS A 53 -0.13 5.97 -4.74
CA LYS A 53 1.11 5.22 -4.54
C LYS A 53 1.61 4.62 -5.85
N GLY A 54 0.72 4.03 -6.65
CA GLY A 54 1.06 3.49 -7.96
C GLY A 54 1.59 4.55 -8.93
N GLU A 55 0.95 5.72 -8.96
CA GLU A 55 1.42 6.88 -9.74
C GLU A 55 2.81 7.34 -9.29
N GLN A 56 3.01 7.49 -7.98
CA GLN A 56 4.29 7.93 -7.43
C GLN A 56 5.39 6.89 -7.70
N GLN A 57 5.09 5.60 -7.58
CA GLN A 57 6.01 4.51 -7.95
C GLN A 57 6.43 4.60 -9.42
N ALA A 58 5.50 4.87 -10.33
CA ALA A 58 5.80 5.02 -11.75
C ALA A 58 6.73 6.23 -12.01
N THR A 59 6.53 7.36 -11.32
CA THR A 59 7.39 8.55 -11.50
C THR A 59 8.83 8.36 -11.01
N VAL A 60 9.04 7.57 -9.95
CA VAL A 60 10.38 7.32 -9.40
C VAL A 60 11.07 6.11 -10.01
N HIS A 61 10.36 5.29 -10.79
CA HIS A 61 10.84 4.02 -11.32
C HIS A 61 12.19 4.15 -12.05
N THR A 62 12.35 5.14 -12.94
CA THR A 62 13.61 5.33 -13.67
C THR A 62 14.80 5.56 -12.73
N LYS A 63 14.64 6.46 -11.76
CA LYS A 63 15.67 6.74 -10.75
C LYS A 63 15.94 5.53 -9.86
N ALA A 64 14.91 4.76 -9.53
CA ALA A 64 15.03 3.53 -8.76
C ALA A 64 15.81 2.45 -9.51
N VAL A 65 15.62 2.34 -10.84
CA VAL A 65 16.40 1.45 -11.70
C VAL A 65 17.87 1.87 -11.71
N ASP A 66 18.16 3.17 -11.87
CA ASP A 66 19.53 3.68 -11.87
C ASP A 66 20.24 3.39 -10.54
N ASN A 67 19.60 3.69 -9.41
CA ASN A 67 20.13 3.41 -8.08
C ASN A 67 20.32 1.90 -7.84
N ALA A 68 19.38 1.07 -8.30
CA ALA A 68 19.50 -0.38 -8.21
C ALA A 68 20.71 -0.90 -9.01
N ASN A 69 20.94 -0.34 -10.20
CA ASN A 69 22.09 -0.69 -11.03
C ASN A 69 23.42 -0.28 -10.39
N GLU A 70 23.49 0.90 -9.75
CA GLU A 70 24.67 1.31 -8.98
C GLU A 70 24.97 0.34 -7.84
N ARG A 71 23.93 -0.11 -7.13
CA ARG A 71 24.06 -1.07 -6.03
C ARG A 71 24.47 -2.46 -6.51
N ILE A 72 23.96 -2.91 -7.66
CA ILE A 72 24.44 -4.12 -8.34
C ILE A 72 25.91 -3.97 -8.71
N MET A 73 26.31 -2.81 -9.21
CA MET A 73 27.69 -2.55 -9.60
C MET A 73 28.64 -2.63 -8.39
N ASP A 74 28.23 -2.12 -7.22
CA ASP A 74 28.99 -2.26 -5.97
C ASP A 74 29.10 -3.71 -5.48
N LEU A 75 28.10 -4.55 -5.77
CA LEU A 75 28.16 -5.98 -5.46
C LEU A 75 29.07 -6.74 -6.44
N LEU A 76 29.08 -6.35 -7.71
CA LEU A 76 29.93 -6.96 -8.74
C LEU A 76 31.40 -6.54 -8.61
N LEU A 77 31.64 -5.28 -8.25
CA LEU A 77 32.96 -4.69 -8.05
C LEU A 77 32.93 -3.79 -6.79
N PRO A 78 33.29 -4.35 -5.62
CA PRO A 78 33.31 -3.61 -4.37
C PRO A 78 34.20 -2.36 -4.43
N PRO A 79 33.76 -1.23 -3.85
CA PRO A 79 34.54 0.00 -3.85
C PRO A 79 35.84 -0.13 -3.04
N ILE A 80 36.93 0.36 -3.62
CA ILE A 80 38.21 0.49 -2.92
C ILE A 80 38.09 1.65 -1.93
N LYS A 81 38.27 1.37 -0.63
CA LYS A 81 38.28 2.39 0.41
C LYS A 81 39.54 3.26 0.25
N ARG A 82 39.35 4.54 -0.09
CA ARG A 82 40.45 5.52 -0.06
C ARG A 82 40.85 5.79 1.39
N PRO A 83 42.14 5.68 1.77
CA PRO A 83 42.60 6.18 3.05
C PRO A 83 42.50 7.72 3.07
N LEU A 84 42.02 8.28 4.19
CA LEU A 84 41.71 9.72 4.37
C LEU A 84 42.87 10.69 4.03
N ASN A 85 44.11 10.19 3.94
CA ASN A 85 45.33 10.97 3.68
C ASN A 85 45.99 10.66 2.32
N SER A 86 45.25 10.10 1.35
CA SER A 86 45.78 9.85 0.00
C SER A 86 45.66 11.09 -0.89
N ASN A 87 46.79 11.54 -1.44
CA ASN A 87 46.83 12.56 -2.48
C ASN A 87 46.00 12.11 -3.70
N GLN A 88 45.51 13.07 -4.49
CA GLN A 88 44.53 12.87 -5.57
C GLN A 88 44.99 11.92 -6.70
N ASP A 89 46.27 11.53 -6.74
CA ASP A 89 46.90 10.74 -7.80
C ASP A 89 47.24 9.30 -7.34
N ASP A 90 46.25 8.53 -6.90
CA ASP A 90 46.42 7.08 -6.68
C ASP A 90 46.17 6.32 -8.01
N PRO A 91 47.20 5.73 -8.64
CA PRO A 91 47.07 5.02 -9.91
C PRO A 91 46.10 3.82 -9.84
N ASP A 92 46.00 3.19 -8.67
CA ASP A 92 45.11 2.05 -8.47
C ASP A 92 43.64 2.49 -8.45
N PHE A 93 43.38 3.69 -7.93
CA PHE A 93 42.04 4.27 -7.96
C PHE A 93 41.61 4.67 -9.37
N GLU A 94 42.51 5.23 -10.17
CA GLU A 94 42.21 5.56 -11.58
C GLU A 94 41.92 4.30 -12.40
N ARG A 95 42.68 3.22 -12.17
CA ARG A 95 42.45 1.91 -12.80
C ARG A 95 41.12 1.29 -12.36
N TYR A 96 40.77 1.43 -11.09
CA TYR A 96 39.47 1.02 -10.55
C TYR A 96 38.32 1.76 -11.23
N GLN A 97 38.40 3.09 -11.35
CA GLN A 97 37.37 3.88 -12.05
C GLN A 97 37.19 3.45 -13.51
N LYS A 98 38.29 3.28 -14.26
CA LYS A 98 38.23 2.79 -15.65
C LYS A 98 37.58 1.41 -15.76
N THR A 99 37.87 0.52 -14.80
CA THR A 99 37.27 -0.82 -14.77
C THR A 99 35.78 -0.74 -14.43
N ARG A 100 35.41 0.11 -13.48
CA ARG A 100 34.02 0.32 -13.07
C ARG A 100 33.16 0.85 -14.22
N SER A 101 33.63 1.87 -14.96
CA SER A 101 32.89 2.42 -16.10
C SER A 101 32.65 1.39 -17.20
N LYS A 102 33.66 0.61 -17.57
CA LYS A 102 33.52 -0.46 -18.59
C LYS A 102 32.55 -1.56 -18.16
N LEU A 103 32.57 -1.94 -16.88
CA LEU A 103 31.64 -2.93 -16.34
C LEU A 103 30.22 -2.39 -16.25
N TYR A 104 30.05 -1.11 -15.96
CA TYR A 104 28.75 -0.44 -15.95
C TYR A 104 28.12 -0.45 -17.35
N GLU A 105 28.87 -0.13 -18.41
CA GLU A 105 28.40 -0.22 -19.79
C GLU A 105 27.90 -1.63 -20.13
N LYS A 106 28.67 -2.67 -19.74
CA LYS A 106 28.28 -4.08 -19.93
C LYS A 106 27.06 -4.48 -19.10
N LEU A 107 26.91 -3.95 -17.89
CA LEU A 107 25.73 -4.16 -17.05
C LEU A 107 24.46 -3.54 -17.66
N MET A 108 24.59 -2.40 -18.32
CA MET A 108 23.50 -1.77 -19.07
C MET A 108 23.17 -2.53 -20.35
N ALA A 109 24.18 -3.15 -20.98
CA ALA A 109 23.99 -4.02 -22.14
C ALA A 109 23.31 -5.37 -21.81
N GLY A 110 23.20 -5.73 -20.53
CA GLY A 110 22.61 -7.00 -20.09
C GLY A 110 23.59 -8.18 -20.08
N ASP A 111 24.90 -7.93 -20.13
CA ASP A 111 25.91 -9.00 -20.22
C ASP A 111 26.05 -9.82 -18.92
N PHE A 112 25.46 -9.35 -17.81
CA PHE A 112 25.62 -9.96 -16.49
C PHE A 112 24.36 -10.60 -15.92
N GLU A 113 23.24 -10.65 -16.66
CA GLU A 113 21.93 -11.07 -16.13
C GLU A 113 21.95 -12.45 -15.43
N ASP A 114 22.72 -13.40 -15.96
CA ASP A 114 22.85 -14.77 -15.43
C ASP A 114 23.83 -14.89 -14.26
N ARG A 115 24.60 -13.85 -13.95
CA ARG A 115 25.61 -13.91 -12.88
C ARG A 115 24.92 -13.92 -11.51
N GLU A 116 25.38 -14.79 -10.61
CA GLU A 116 24.86 -14.83 -9.25
C GLU A 116 25.46 -13.74 -8.36
N LEU A 117 24.60 -13.14 -7.53
CA LEU A 117 24.93 -12.15 -6.52
C LEU A 117 24.38 -12.56 -5.15
N GLU A 118 25.11 -12.19 -4.10
CA GLU A 118 24.67 -12.32 -2.72
C GLU A 118 24.00 -11.04 -2.25
N LEU A 119 22.67 -11.08 -2.13
CA LEU A 119 21.85 -9.96 -1.68
C LEU A 119 21.55 -10.06 -0.19
N LYS A 120 21.67 -8.94 0.51
CA LYS A 120 21.16 -8.80 1.88
C LYS A 120 19.71 -8.36 1.79
N VAL A 121 18.78 -9.29 1.98
CA VAL A 121 17.35 -8.99 1.98
C VAL A 121 16.88 -8.85 3.42
N GLN A 122 16.12 -7.79 3.71
CA GLN A 122 15.42 -7.66 4.99
C GLN A 122 14.26 -8.64 4.98
N GLN A 123 14.24 -9.56 5.95
CA GLN A 123 13.08 -10.40 6.18
C GLN A 123 12.29 -9.76 7.32
N ASP A 124 11.03 -9.40 7.08
CA ASP A 124 10.11 -9.18 8.18
C ASP A 124 10.00 -10.52 8.92
N ALA A 125 10.25 -10.49 10.23
CA ALA A 125 10.12 -11.67 11.05
C ALA A 125 8.65 -12.09 11.01
N THR A 126 8.30 -13.04 10.13
CA THR A 126 7.05 -13.79 10.27
C THR A 126 7.07 -14.40 11.67
N PRO A 127 6.11 -14.07 12.56
CA PRO A 127 6.01 -14.73 13.84
C PRO A 127 5.58 -16.18 13.57
N MET A 128 6.56 -17.04 13.32
CA MET A 128 6.39 -18.49 13.41
C MET A 128 6.31 -18.83 14.90
N MET A 129 5.12 -18.64 15.47
CA MET A 129 4.71 -19.29 16.72
C MET A 129 3.31 -19.87 16.55
N GLN A 130 3.21 -20.86 15.66
CA GLN A 130 2.21 -21.91 15.80
C GLN A 130 2.98 -23.20 16.05
N VAL A 131 2.45 -24.05 16.93
CA VAL A 131 2.99 -25.32 17.43
C VAL A 131 3.79 -25.17 18.74
N PHE A 132 3.08 -25.05 19.87
CA PHE A 132 3.09 -26.03 20.97
C PHE A 132 2.02 -25.71 22.03
N GLY A 133 0.94 -26.51 22.09
CA GLY A 133 0.17 -26.78 23.32
C GLY A 133 -1.23 -26.16 23.45
N PRO A 134 -2.29 -26.96 23.75
CA PRO A 134 -3.62 -26.45 24.06
C PRO A 134 -3.74 -26.18 25.57
N LEU A 135 -3.61 -24.93 26.02
CA LEU A 135 -3.99 -24.50 27.37
C LEU A 135 -4.31 -23.00 27.34
N GLY A 136 -5.54 -22.65 27.70
CA GLY A 136 -6.16 -21.34 27.49
C GLY A 136 -5.60 -20.21 28.35
N LEU A 137 -4.98 -19.23 27.69
CA LEU A 137 -4.69 -17.89 28.20
C LEU A 137 -4.81 -16.89 27.04
N ASP A 138 -6.05 -16.56 26.68
CA ASP A 138 -6.40 -15.94 25.39
C ASP A 138 -6.55 -14.41 25.38
N GLU A 139 -6.04 -13.64 26.36
CA GLU A 139 -6.26 -12.17 26.35
C GLU A 139 -5.07 -11.27 26.71
N MET A 140 -3.93 -11.79 27.17
CA MET A 140 -2.75 -10.97 27.49
C MET A 140 -1.51 -11.23 26.62
N GLY A 141 -1.59 -12.17 25.65
CA GLY A 141 -0.46 -12.53 24.80
C GLY A 141 -0.23 -11.61 23.59
N ILE A 142 -1.26 -10.92 23.11
CA ILE A 142 -1.22 -10.20 21.82
C ILE A 142 -0.43 -8.89 21.94
N ASN A 143 -0.50 -8.19 23.08
CA ASN A 143 0.18 -6.89 23.25
C ASN A 143 1.68 -7.00 23.63
N LEU A 144 2.14 -8.14 24.16
CA LEU A 144 3.58 -8.35 24.41
C LEU A 144 4.34 -8.71 23.11
N GLN A 145 3.67 -9.32 22.14
CA GLN A 145 4.27 -9.74 20.87
C GLN A 145 4.67 -8.52 20.01
N ASP A 146 3.82 -7.50 19.92
CA ASP A 146 4.08 -6.28 19.14
C ASP A 146 5.17 -5.39 19.74
N ILE A 147 5.24 -5.32 21.08
CA ILE A 147 6.29 -4.56 21.78
C ILE A 147 7.65 -5.28 21.66
N LEU A 148 7.66 -6.61 21.65
CA LEU A 148 8.90 -7.40 21.52
C LEU A 148 9.38 -7.51 20.05
N GLY A 149 8.47 -7.42 19.08
CA GLY A 149 8.77 -7.39 17.65
C GLY A 149 9.53 -6.14 17.21
N ASN A 150 9.20 -4.98 17.80
CA ASN A 150 9.87 -3.71 17.49
C ASN A 150 11.24 -3.52 18.17
N ALA A 151 11.58 -4.33 19.17
CA ALA A 151 12.85 -4.26 19.91
C ALA A 151 13.95 -5.18 19.34
N MET A 152 13.62 -6.07 18.40
CA MET A 152 14.56 -7.01 17.79
C MET A 152 15.13 -6.42 16.48
N PRO A 153 16.46 -6.33 16.31
CA PRO A 153 17.04 -5.85 15.06
C PRO A 153 16.67 -6.81 13.93
N LYS A 154 16.06 -6.26 12.86
CA LYS A 154 15.71 -7.02 11.65
C LYS A 154 16.95 -7.78 11.16
N LYS A 155 16.91 -9.11 11.23
CA LYS A 155 18.04 -9.95 10.79
C LYS A 155 18.07 -9.97 9.27
N ASN A 156 19.12 -9.41 8.69
CA ASN A 156 19.35 -9.49 7.26
C ASN A 156 19.83 -10.90 6.90
N ARG A 157 19.14 -11.58 5.99
CA ARG A 157 19.60 -12.87 5.44
C ARG A 157 20.28 -12.63 4.10
N ILE A 158 21.41 -13.32 3.90
CA ILE A 158 22.07 -13.38 2.59
C ILE A 158 21.30 -14.37 1.73
N LYS A 159 20.76 -13.89 0.61
CA LYS A 159 20.09 -14.68 -0.42
C LYS A 159 20.89 -14.58 -1.72
N LYS A 160 21.18 -15.73 -2.33
CA LYS A 160 21.74 -15.76 -3.69
C LYS A 160 20.62 -15.55 -4.70
N ALA A 161 20.84 -14.66 -5.67
CA ALA A 161 19.92 -14.36 -6.75
C ALA A 161 20.73 -14.00 -8.01
N SER A 162 20.16 -14.21 -9.19
CA SER A 162 20.77 -13.72 -10.44
C SER A 162 20.74 -12.19 -10.48
N VAL A 163 21.56 -11.56 -11.32
CA VAL A 163 21.51 -10.11 -11.55
C VAL A 163 20.11 -9.68 -12.03
N ALA A 164 19.46 -10.49 -12.87
CA ALA A 164 18.10 -10.20 -13.34
C ALA A 164 17.08 -10.14 -12.19
N GLU A 165 17.13 -11.10 -11.27
CA GLU A 165 16.28 -11.12 -10.09
C GLU A 165 16.66 -10.02 -9.09
N ALA A 166 17.95 -9.81 -8.89
CA ALA A 166 18.49 -8.75 -8.04
C ALA A 166 18.03 -7.37 -8.49
N ARG A 167 18.04 -7.11 -9.81
CA ARG A 167 17.61 -5.84 -10.39
C ARG A 167 16.17 -5.54 -10.03
N LYS A 168 15.26 -6.50 -10.20
CA LYS A 168 13.85 -6.33 -9.83
C LYS A 168 13.67 -6.01 -8.34
N LEU A 169 14.28 -6.83 -7.47
CA LEU A 169 14.15 -6.67 -6.02
C LEU A 169 14.76 -5.35 -5.51
N LEU A 170 15.93 -4.98 -6.03
CA LEU A 170 16.61 -3.74 -5.66
C LEU A 170 15.87 -2.52 -6.20
N THR A 171 15.32 -2.58 -7.41
CA THR A 171 14.50 -1.49 -7.95
C THR A 171 13.27 -1.24 -7.08
N GLU A 172 12.58 -2.29 -6.62
CA GLU A 172 11.46 -2.14 -5.69
C GLU A 172 11.90 -1.52 -4.35
N GLU A 173 13.05 -1.95 -3.80
CA GLU A 173 13.60 -1.41 -2.56
C GLU A 173 13.99 0.07 -2.69
N GLU A 174 14.66 0.45 -3.78
CA GLU A 174 15.07 1.83 -4.04
C GLU A 174 13.86 2.72 -4.37
N ALA A 175 12.87 2.21 -5.10
CA ALA A 175 11.62 2.92 -5.35
C ALA A 175 10.90 3.22 -4.03
N ALA A 176 10.83 2.26 -3.11
CA ALA A 176 10.21 2.46 -1.80
C ALA A 176 10.90 3.56 -0.96
N LYS A 177 12.22 3.72 -1.10
CA LYS A 177 12.99 4.79 -0.41
C LYS A 177 12.79 6.17 -1.03
N LEU A 178 12.55 6.23 -2.34
CA LEU A 178 12.37 7.49 -3.07
C LEU A 178 10.95 8.08 -2.90
N ILE A 179 10.01 7.29 -2.40
CA ILE A 179 8.61 7.70 -2.21
C ILE A 179 8.46 8.39 -0.86
N ASP A 180 7.98 9.64 -0.92
CA ASP A 180 7.56 10.40 0.24
C ASP A 180 6.16 9.93 0.67
N MET A 181 6.10 9.04 1.66
CA MET A 181 4.84 8.44 2.12
C MET A 181 3.89 9.47 2.72
N ASP A 182 4.39 10.56 3.31
CA ASP A 182 3.55 11.60 3.90
C ASP A 182 2.82 12.38 2.80
N LYS A 183 3.52 12.70 1.70
CA LYS A 183 2.89 13.30 0.51
C LYS A 183 1.87 12.38 -0.14
N VAL A 184 2.18 11.09 -0.26
CA VAL A 184 1.23 10.10 -0.82
C VAL A 184 -0.03 10.04 0.03
N GLN A 185 0.09 10.03 1.35
CA GLN A 185 -1.06 10.03 2.27
C GLN A 185 -1.90 11.31 2.14
N ALA A 186 -1.27 12.47 2.15
CA ALA A 186 -1.95 13.75 2.03
C ALA A 186 -2.72 13.88 0.70
N GLU A 187 -2.09 13.50 -0.42
CA GLU A 187 -2.73 13.51 -1.73
C GLU A 187 -3.84 12.44 -1.85
N ALA A 188 -3.66 11.27 -1.23
CA ALA A 188 -4.70 10.23 -1.18
C ALA A 188 -5.96 10.69 -0.44
N VAL A 189 -5.80 11.35 0.70
CA VAL A 189 -6.90 11.97 1.45
C VAL A 189 -7.58 13.02 0.57
N ARG A 190 -6.84 13.99 0.06
CA ARG A 190 -7.38 15.06 -0.79
C ARG A 190 -8.15 14.52 -1.99
N ARG A 191 -7.61 13.51 -2.68
CA ARG A 191 -8.25 12.90 -3.85
C ARG A 191 -9.51 12.11 -3.50
N ALA A 192 -9.55 11.49 -2.32
CA ALA A 192 -10.76 10.86 -1.82
C ALA A 192 -11.84 11.91 -1.50
N GLU A 193 -11.47 13.06 -0.94
CA GLU A 193 -12.38 14.17 -0.63
C GLU A 193 -12.92 14.85 -1.90
N GLU A 194 -12.04 15.22 -2.84
CA GLU A 194 -12.40 16.02 -4.03
C GLU A 194 -13.03 15.21 -5.16
N ALA A 195 -12.68 13.92 -5.28
CA ALA A 195 -13.05 13.09 -6.44
C ALA A 195 -13.56 11.70 -6.07
N GLY A 196 -13.71 11.38 -4.78
CA GLY A 196 -14.18 10.06 -4.34
C GLY A 196 -15.60 9.75 -4.80
N ILE A 197 -15.83 8.50 -5.20
CA ILE A 197 -17.14 8.00 -5.63
C ILE A 197 -17.51 6.77 -4.80
N VAL A 198 -18.65 6.84 -4.12
CA VAL A 198 -19.23 5.74 -3.34
C VAL A 198 -20.51 5.27 -4.03
N PHE A 199 -20.55 3.99 -4.41
CA PHE A 199 -21.74 3.36 -4.96
C PHE A 199 -22.42 2.49 -3.90
N ILE A 200 -23.63 2.87 -3.50
CA ILE A 200 -24.46 2.15 -2.52
C ILE A 200 -25.51 1.35 -3.29
N ASP A 201 -25.31 0.04 -3.40
CA ASP A 201 -26.25 -0.89 -4.05
C ASP A 201 -27.32 -1.37 -3.07
N GLU A 202 -28.44 -1.83 -3.60
CA GLU A 202 -29.57 -2.38 -2.83
C GLU A 202 -30.13 -1.44 -1.75
N ILE A 203 -30.12 -0.12 -1.99
CA ILE A 203 -30.64 0.86 -1.02
C ILE A 203 -32.15 0.68 -0.79
N ASP A 204 -32.87 0.15 -1.78
CA ASP A 204 -34.29 -0.19 -1.71
C ASP A 204 -34.58 -1.25 -0.63
N LYS A 205 -33.60 -2.11 -0.28
CA LYS A 205 -33.75 -3.12 0.78
C LYS A 205 -33.84 -2.53 2.17
N ILE A 206 -33.34 -1.31 2.37
CA ILE A 206 -33.38 -0.61 3.66
C ILE A 206 -34.43 0.51 3.68
N ALA A 207 -35.03 0.87 2.55
CA ALA A 207 -35.91 2.05 2.38
C ALA A 207 -37.43 1.79 2.51
N GLY A 208 -37.87 0.57 2.83
CA GLY A 208 -39.31 0.21 2.81
C GLY A 208 -40.12 0.68 4.02
N GLU A 209 -41.38 1.07 3.80
CA GLU A 209 -42.38 1.37 4.85
C GLU A 209 -42.99 0.10 5.47
N ASN A 210 -43.19 0.18 6.78
CA ASN A 210 -43.72 -0.87 7.64
C ASN A 210 -45.15 -1.30 7.24
N SER A 211 -45.32 -2.57 6.86
CA SER A 211 -46.65 -3.22 6.83
C SER A 211 -46.79 -4.41 7.79
N GLY A 212 -45.87 -4.59 8.75
CA GLY A 212 -46.00 -5.63 9.77
C GLY A 212 -44.96 -5.53 10.88
N SER A 213 -45.39 -5.80 12.12
CA SER A 213 -44.58 -5.79 13.34
C SER A 213 -43.47 -6.85 13.25
N GLY A 214 -42.30 -6.46 12.75
CA GLY A 214 -41.09 -7.27 12.63
C GLY A 214 -39.86 -6.51 13.14
N PRO A 215 -38.64 -7.06 13.03
CA PRO A 215 -37.41 -6.40 13.50
C PRO A 215 -37.04 -5.19 12.63
N ASP A 216 -37.81 -4.11 12.75
CA ASP A 216 -37.76 -2.90 11.90
C ASP A 216 -36.62 -1.94 12.31
N VAL A 217 -36.18 -2.02 13.57
CA VAL A 217 -35.15 -1.12 14.14
C VAL A 217 -33.81 -1.21 13.40
N SER A 218 -33.51 -2.36 12.78
CA SER A 218 -32.22 -2.59 12.12
C SER A 218 -32.11 -1.98 10.72
N ARG A 219 -33.21 -1.64 10.03
CA ARG A 219 -33.16 -1.10 8.65
C ARG A 219 -33.13 0.42 8.63
N GLU A 220 -34.01 1.05 9.42
CA GLU A 220 -33.98 2.50 9.63
C GLU A 220 -32.67 2.93 10.32
N GLY A 221 -32.12 2.10 11.22
CA GLY A 221 -30.81 2.33 11.83
C GLY A 221 -29.70 2.55 10.80
N VAL A 222 -29.64 1.71 9.76
CA VAL A 222 -28.64 1.85 8.69
C VAL A 222 -28.78 3.17 7.94
N GLN A 223 -30.01 3.61 7.65
CA GLN A 223 -30.22 4.91 7.00
C GLN A 223 -29.70 6.05 7.88
N ARG A 224 -29.97 6.00 9.19
CA ARG A 224 -29.49 7.00 10.15
C ARG A 224 -27.97 7.01 10.29
N ASP A 225 -27.33 5.85 10.13
CA ASP A 225 -25.87 5.73 10.19
C ASP A 225 -25.19 6.16 8.87
N ILE A 226 -25.87 6.03 7.72
CA ILE A 226 -25.40 6.53 6.42
C ILE A 226 -25.55 8.04 6.30
N LEU A 227 -26.56 8.63 6.95
CA LEU A 227 -26.87 10.05 6.80
C LEU A 227 -25.66 10.98 7.09
N PRO A 228 -24.88 10.81 8.18
CA PRO A 228 -23.72 11.66 8.45
C PRO A 228 -22.66 11.66 7.34
N ILE A 229 -22.41 10.52 6.70
CA ILE A 229 -21.39 10.45 5.63
C ILE A 229 -21.88 11.08 4.32
N VAL A 230 -23.20 11.11 4.08
CA VAL A 230 -23.80 11.74 2.90
C VAL A 230 -24.02 13.24 3.10
N GLU A 231 -24.37 13.69 4.30
CA GLU A 231 -24.57 15.11 4.61
C GLU A 231 -23.26 15.89 4.78
N GLY A 232 -22.16 15.20 5.06
CA GLY A 232 -20.85 15.80 5.34
C GLY A 232 -20.45 15.54 6.79
N SER A 233 -19.44 14.69 6.97
CA SER A 233 -18.84 14.40 8.27
C SER A 233 -17.33 14.21 8.14
N THR A 234 -16.65 14.25 9.28
CA THR A 234 -15.21 13.97 9.35
C THR A 234 -14.97 12.56 9.85
N VAL A 235 -14.42 11.71 8.99
CA VAL A 235 -14.08 10.32 9.29
C VAL A 235 -12.59 10.18 9.56
N LYS A 236 -12.22 9.46 10.64
CA LYS A 236 -10.83 9.12 10.93
C LYS A 236 -10.40 7.85 10.20
N THR A 237 -9.28 7.95 9.50
CA THR A 237 -8.65 6.82 8.79
C THR A 237 -7.19 6.66 9.24
N LYS A 238 -6.55 5.55 8.84
CA LYS A 238 -5.12 5.34 9.09
C LYS A 238 -4.19 6.29 8.33
N TYR A 239 -4.74 7.04 7.35
CA TYR A 239 -4.00 7.99 6.50
C TYR A 239 -4.26 9.45 6.86
N GLY A 240 -5.14 9.71 7.84
CA GLY A 240 -5.59 11.05 8.21
C GLY A 240 -7.09 11.15 8.38
N THR A 241 -7.55 12.35 8.67
CA THR A 241 -8.98 12.70 8.71
C THR A 241 -9.47 13.05 7.32
N VAL A 242 -10.67 12.60 6.97
CA VAL A 242 -11.28 12.77 5.65
C VAL A 242 -12.64 13.43 5.81
N GLN A 243 -12.90 14.49 5.06
CA GLN A 243 -14.18 15.19 4.98
C GLN A 243 -15.03 14.63 3.83
N THR A 244 -16.28 14.27 4.11
CA THR A 244 -17.14 13.61 3.11
C THR A 244 -17.98 14.59 2.26
N ASP A 245 -17.87 15.90 2.51
CA ASP A 245 -18.68 16.98 1.92
C ASP A 245 -18.72 17.00 0.38
N HIS A 246 -17.65 16.52 -0.26
CA HIS A 246 -17.49 16.54 -1.72
C HIS A 246 -17.41 15.16 -2.37
N ILE A 247 -17.66 14.10 -1.58
CA ILE A 247 -17.71 12.73 -2.10
C ILE A 247 -19.02 12.53 -2.86
N LEU A 248 -18.94 11.97 -4.06
CA LEU A 248 -20.11 11.64 -4.87
C LEU A 248 -20.70 10.30 -4.42
N PHE A 249 -21.92 10.34 -3.87
CA PHE A 249 -22.69 9.14 -3.56
C PHE A 249 -23.67 8.80 -4.68
N ILE A 250 -23.64 7.55 -5.14
CA ILE A 250 -24.57 7.00 -6.14
C ILE A 250 -25.32 5.86 -5.49
N ALA A 251 -26.61 6.06 -5.21
CA ALA A 251 -27.47 5.03 -4.66
C ALA A 251 -28.24 4.28 -5.77
N ALA A 252 -28.36 2.96 -5.66
CA ALA A 252 -29.10 2.13 -6.59
C ALA A 252 -30.03 1.15 -5.87
N GLY A 253 -31.20 0.92 -6.48
CA GLY A 253 -32.21 -0.09 -6.15
C GLY A 253 -32.85 -0.55 -7.45
#